data_AF-A0A965KUT9-F1
#
_entry.id   AF-A0A965KUT9-F1
#
_cell.length_a   1.000
_cell.length_b   1.000
_cell.length_c   1.000
_cell.angle_alpha   90.00
_cell.angle_beta   90.00
_cell.angle_gamma   90.00
#
_symmetry.space_group_name_H-M   'P 1'
#
loop_
_entity.id
_entity.type
_entity.pdbx_description
1 polymer ?
#
loop_
_entity_poly.entity_id
_entity_poly.type
_entity_poly.pdbx_seq_one_letter_code
_entity_poly.pdbx_strand_id
1 'polypeptide(L)'
;PLWSEPTTAYHEGVPGHHMQIGMAIVNREKLSRFQRNEFVSGHGEGWALYAERLMDEFGFVARPEYRLGFLYAQAFRAARVVVDIGMHCEKKIPKNWPWHAGETWNPDLALEFLSARSSNDEAFNRSEIDRYLGWPAQAISYKLGERVWLQLRDEAKAKHGAAFDLRAWHTYALDLGNLGLELFIKEMSRF
;
A
#
# COMPACT_ATOMS: atom_id res chain seq x y z
N PRO A 1 -18.36 9.37 11.54
CA PRO A 1 -18.91 8.00 11.73
C PRO A 1 -17.77 6.99 11.57
N LEU A 2 -17.78 5.87 12.30
CA LEU A 2 -16.60 5.00 12.47
C LEU A 2 -16.37 3.98 11.32
N TRP A 3 -17.14 4.05 10.23
CA TRP A 3 -17.12 2.99 9.20
C TRP A 3 -15.79 2.89 8.45
N SER A 4 -15.06 4.01 8.33
CA SER A 4 -13.73 4.10 7.71
C SER A 4 -12.60 3.64 8.62
N GLU A 5 -12.80 3.62 9.94
CA GLU A 5 -11.70 3.48 10.90
C GLU A 5 -11.14 2.07 11.06
N PRO A 6 -11.91 0.97 10.93
CA PRO A 6 -11.37 -0.38 11.08
C PRO A 6 -10.20 -0.68 10.14
N THR A 7 -10.27 -0.23 8.88
CA THR A 7 -9.17 -0.44 7.92
C THR A 7 -7.91 0.30 8.37
N THR A 8 -8.05 1.55 8.84
CA THR A 8 -6.95 2.33 9.43
C THR A 8 -6.38 1.65 10.68
N ALA A 9 -7.24 1.09 11.55
CA ALA A 9 -6.79 0.39 12.74
C ALA A 9 -5.96 -0.86 12.41
N TYR A 10 -6.32 -1.61 11.37
CA TYR A 10 -5.53 -2.75 10.90
C TYR A 10 -4.24 -2.32 10.20
N HIS A 11 -4.27 -1.20 9.47
CA HIS A 11 -3.11 -0.59 8.80
C HIS A 11 -2.05 -0.14 9.81
N GLU A 12 -2.44 0.63 10.82
CA GLU A 12 -1.52 1.19 11.82
C GLU A 12 -1.18 0.19 12.93
N GLY A 13 -2.13 -0.66 13.28
CA GLY A 13 -2.04 -1.59 14.40
C GLY A 13 -1.62 -2.99 13.97
N VAL A 14 -2.47 -3.97 14.32
CA VAL A 14 -2.24 -5.39 14.05
C VAL A 14 -3.24 -5.84 12.99
N PRO A 15 -2.79 -6.48 11.90
CA PRO A 15 -1.42 -6.96 11.65
C PRO A 15 -0.52 -5.98 10.89
N GLY A 16 -0.88 -4.70 10.73
CA GLY A 16 -0.10 -3.71 10.00
C GLY A 16 1.17 -3.21 10.70
N HIS A 17 1.35 -1.90 10.79
CA HIS A 17 2.61 -1.29 11.23
C HIS A 17 3.09 -1.74 12.61
N HIS A 18 2.20 -1.85 13.60
CA HIS A 18 2.58 -2.31 14.93
C HIS A 18 3.25 -3.69 14.89
N MET A 19 2.67 -4.64 14.14
CA MET A 19 3.23 -5.98 14.02
C MET A 19 4.56 -5.97 13.26
N GLN A 20 4.64 -5.26 12.13
CA GLN A 20 5.85 -5.24 11.30
C GLN A 20 7.03 -4.55 12.00
N ILE A 21 6.80 -3.40 12.61
CA ILE A 21 7.84 -2.68 13.37
C ILE A 21 8.20 -3.46 14.64
N GLY A 22 7.20 -4.01 15.34
CA GLY A 22 7.41 -4.85 16.52
C GLY A 22 8.30 -6.06 16.23
N MET A 23 8.06 -6.76 15.12
CA MET A 23 8.90 -7.88 14.68
C MET A 23 10.34 -7.45 14.37
N ALA A 24 10.54 -6.29 13.74
CA ALA A 24 11.89 -5.77 13.51
C ALA A 24 12.62 -5.46 14.83
N ILE A 25 11.91 -4.98 15.86
CA ILE A 25 12.48 -4.75 17.20
C ILE A 25 12.86 -6.08 17.87
N VAL A 26 11.98 -7.08 17.81
CA VAL A 26 12.25 -8.44 18.36
C VAL A 26 13.47 -9.07 17.68
N ASN A 27 13.61 -8.88 16.36
CA ASN A 27 14.71 -9.45 15.57
C ASN A 27 15.97 -8.56 15.51
N ARG A 28 16.08 -7.52 16.34
CA ARG A 28 17.17 -6.51 16.26
C ARG A 28 18.60 -7.05 16.29
N GLU A 29 18.83 -8.26 16.78
CA GLU A 29 20.16 -8.89 16.82
C GLU A 29 20.55 -9.53 15.48
N LYS A 30 19.54 -9.88 14.65
CA LYS A 30 19.71 -10.48 13.32
C LYS A 30 19.69 -9.44 12.20
N LEU A 31 19.29 -8.21 12.49
CA LEU A 31 19.11 -7.14 11.51
C LEU A 31 20.29 -6.17 11.49
N SER A 32 20.64 -5.71 10.28
CA SER A 32 21.64 -4.67 10.08
C SER A 32 21.23 -3.34 10.75
N ARG A 33 22.18 -2.40 10.87
CA ARG A 33 21.84 -1.03 11.32
C ARG A 33 20.84 -0.35 10.39
N PHE A 34 20.90 -0.60 9.09
CA PHE A 34 19.96 -0.03 8.13
C PHE A 34 18.53 -0.55 8.36
N GLN A 35 18.35 -1.87 8.37
CA GLN A 35 17.04 -2.52 8.58
C GLN A 35 16.35 -2.10 9.90
N ARG A 36 17.12 -1.66 10.90
CA ARG A 36 16.60 -1.27 12.22
C ARG A 36 16.24 0.20 12.34
N ASN A 37 16.87 1.08 11.55
CA ASN A 37 16.77 2.52 11.76
C ASN A 37 16.11 3.25 10.58
N GLU A 38 16.04 2.62 9.41
CA GLU A 38 15.45 3.21 8.22
C GLU A 38 14.08 2.64 7.94
N PHE A 39 13.23 3.43 7.28
CA PHE A 39 11.91 3.01 6.78
C PHE A 39 11.88 3.08 5.26
N VAL A 40 11.68 1.94 4.60
CA VAL A 40 11.51 1.89 3.16
C VAL A 40 10.02 1.91 2.89
N SER A 41 9.53 3.06 2.42
CA SER A 41 8.10 3.32 2.22
C SER A 41 7.39 2.18 1.49
N GLY A 42 7.92 1.72 0.36
CA GLY A 42 7.30 0.63 -0.41
C GLY A 42 7.20 -0.70 0.34
N HIS A 43 8.16 -0.99 1.23
CA HIS A 43 8.11 -2.22 2.04
C HIS A 43 7.11 -2.10 3.18
N GLY A 44 7.24 -1.06 4.01
CA GLY A 44 6.40 -0.87 5.20
C GLY A 44 4.95 -0.49 4.88
N GLU A 45 4.74 0.47 3.99
CA GLU A 45 3.38 0.85 3.55
C GLU A 45 2.75 -0.26 2.72
N GLY A 46 3.55 -0.96 1.92
CA GLY A 46 3.11 -2.12 1.18
C GLY A 46 2.61 -3.24 2.10
N TRP A 47 3.32 -3.50 3.20
CA TRP A 47 2.89 -4.44 4.23
C TRP A 47 1.58 -4.00 4.88
N ALA A 48 1.43 -2.72 5.24
CA ALA A 48 0.23 -2.24 5.91
C ALA A 48 -1.01 -2.34 5.01
N LEU A 49 -0.92 -2.01 3.71
CA LEU A 49 -2.01 -2.25 2.76
C LEU A 49 -2.29 -3.74 2.53
N TYR A 50 -1.23 -4.55 2.48
CA TYR A 50 -1.37 -6.00 2.42
C TYR A 50 -2.12 -6.55 3.65
N ALA A 51 -1.82 -6.03 4.84
CA ALA A 51 -2.46 -6.37 6.10
C ALA A 51 -3.94 -5.98 6.11
N GLU A 52 -4.32 -4.81 5.58
CA GLU A 52 -5.74 -4.44 5.42
C GLU A 52 -6.49 -5.49 4.58
N ARG A 53 -5.90 -5.92 3.46
CA ARG A 53 -6.49 -6.95 2.58
C ARG A 53 -6.51 -8.33 3.25
N LEU A 54 -5.50 -8.67 4.04
CA LEU A 54 -5.49 -9.91 4.83
C LEU A 54 -6.66 -9.94 5.83
N MET A 55 -6.97 -8.81 6.48
CA MET A 55 -8.10 -8.71 7.40
C MET A 55 -9.45 -8.81 6.69
N ASP A 56 -9.53 -8.35 5.44
CA ASP A 56 -10.68 -8.63 4.56
C ASP A 56 -10.83 -10.13 4.25
N GLU A 57 -9.74 -10.80 3.87
CA GLU A 57 -9.73 -12.26 3.63
C GLU A 57 -10.13 -13.07 4.85
N PHE A 58 -9.81 -12.59 6.05
CA PHE A 58 -10.21 -13.19 7.33
C PHE A 58 -11.61 -12.79 7.80
N GLY A 59 -12.34 -11.96 7.05
CA GLY A 59 -13.73 -11.59 7.33
C GLY A 59 -13.91 -10.45 8.33
N PHE A 60 -12.85 -9.79 8.78
CA PHE A 60 -12.91 -8.72 9.78
C PHE A 60 -13.52 -7.40 9.26
N VAL A 61 -13.58 -7.22 7.94
CA VAL A 61 -14.27 -6.09 7.28
C VAL A 61 -15.47 -6.56 6.44
N ALA A 62 -16.06 -7.72 6.75
CA ALA A 62 -17.19 -8.27 5.98
C ALA A 62 -18.48 -7.44 6.10
N ARG A 63 -18.64 -6.64 7.16
CA ARG A 63 -19.79 -5.71 7.30
C ARG A 63 -19.78 -4.69 6.16
N PRO A 64 -20.91 -4.46 5.45
CA PRO A 64 -20.94 -3.62 4.26
C PRO A 64 -20.31 -2.24 4.43
N GLU A 65 -20.56 -1.58 5.55
CA GLU A 65 -20.00 -0.28 5.89
C GLU A 65 -18.48 -0.30 6.12
N TYR A 66 -17.94 -1.37 6.71
CA TYR A 66 -16.50 -1.52 6.91
C TYR A 66 -15.80 -1.92 5.62
N ARG A 67 -16.46 -2.75 4.80
CA ARG A 67 -15.99 -3.07 3.46
C ARG A 67 -15.94 -1.83 2.58
N LEU A 68 -16.93 -0.95 2.68
CA LEU A 68 -16.92 0.34 2.00
C LEU A 68 -15.71 1.19 2.45
N GLY A 69 -15.42 1.23 3.76
CA GLY A 69 -14.23 1.88 4.33
C GLY A 69 -12.93 1.39 3.72
N PHE A 70 -12.72 0.08 3.77
CA PHE A 70 -11.58 -0.58 3.15
C PHE A 70 -11.47 -0.27 1.64
N LEU A 71 -12.57 -0.35 0.89
CA LEU A 71 -12.55 -0.10 -0.55
C LEU A 71 -12.25 1.36 -0.88
N TYR A 72 -12.79 2.34 -0.14
CA TYR A 72 -12.44 3.74 -0.30
C TYR A 72 -10.96 3.99 0.02
N ALA A 73 -10.46 3.39 1.09
CA ALA A 73 -9.06 3.49 1.45
C ALA A 73 -8.16 2.96 0.32
N GLN A 74 -8.45 1.77 -0.20
CA GLN A 74 -7.73 1.15 -1.30
C GLN A 74 -7.82 1.96 -2.61
N ALA A 75 -9.00 2.47 -2.95
CA ALA A 75 -9.21 3.30 -4.14
C ALA A 75 -8.42 4.61 -4.05
N PHE A 76 -8.37 5.24 -2.88
CA PHE A 76 -7.59 6.46 -2.67
C PHE A 76 -6.09 6.22 -2.89
N ARG A 77 -5.52 5.15 -2.31
CA ARG A 77 -4.09 4.82 -2.56
C ARG A 77 -3.83 4.35 -4.00
N ALA A 78 -4.82 3.79 -4.71
CA ALA A 78 -4.70 3.51 -6.14
C ALA A 78 -4.71 4.80 -6.98
N ALA A 79 -5.55 5.76 -6.61
CA ALA A 79 -5.60 7.07 -7.26
C ALA A 79 -4.26 7.82 -7.12
N ARG A 80 -3.58 7.71 -5.97
CA ARG A 80 -2.22 8.23 -5.76
C ARG A 80 -1.24 7.79 -6.85
N VAL A 81 -1.28 6.52 -7.28
CA VAL A 81 -0.41 6.03 -8.36
C VAL A 81 -0.67 6.76 -9.68
N VAL A 82 -1.95 6.96 -10.00
CA VAL A 82 -2.36 7.63 -11.24
C VAL A 82 -1.95 9.10 -11.25
N VAL A 83 -2.26 9.83 -10.17
CA VAL A 83 -2.04 11.28 -10.15
C VAL A 83 -0.56 11.63 -9.95
N ASP A 84 0.19 10.89 -9.12
CA ASP A 84 1.61 11.18 -8.87
C ASP A 84 2.45 10.96 -10.14
N ILE A 85 2.33 9.78 -10.77
CA ILE A 85 3.00 9.49 -12.05
C ILE A 85 2.45 10.41 -13.15
N GLY A 86 1.14 10.66 -13.13
CA GLY A 86 0.47 11.52 -14.09
C GLY A 86 1.09 12.91 -14.14
N MET A 87 1.07 13.60 -13.00
CA MET A 87 1.58 14.96 -12.86
C MET A 87 3.10 15.03 -13.12
N HIS A 88 3.89 14.18 -12.46
CA HIS A 88 5.36 14.27 -12.50
C HIS A 88 5.99 13.80 -13.80
N CYS A 89 5.31 12.93 -14.56
CA CYS A 89 5.79 12.45 -15.85
C CYS A 89 4.97 13.00 -17.03
N GLU A 90 4.12 14.00 -16.79
CA GLU A 90 3.27 14.65 -17.79
C GLU A 90 2.52 13.63 -18.67
N LYS A 91 1.99 12.57 -18.04
CA LYS A 91 1.28 11.53 -18.79
C LYS A 91 -0.04 12.07 -19.32
N LYS A 92 -0.44 11.55 -20.48
CA LYS A 92 -1.78 11.82 -21.02
C LYS A 92 -2.80 10.89 -20.39
N ILE A 93 -3.96 11.43 -20.05
CA ILE A 93 -5.13 10.66 -19.67
C ILE A 93 -5.53 9.77 -20.86
N PRO A 94 -5.82 8.47 -20.65
CA PRO A 94 -6.15 7.56 -21.74
C PRO A 94 -7.29 8.07 -22.63
N LYS A 95 -7.12 7.97 -23.96
CA LYS A 95 -8.10 8.48 -24.93
C LYS A 95 -9.47 7.79 -24.87
N ASN A 96 -9.52 6.58 -24.31
CA ASN A 96 -10.74 5.80 -24.10
C ASN A 96 -11.37 6.05 -22.73
N TRP A 97 -10.85 6.98 -21.94
CA TRP A 97 -11.43 7.37 -20.65
C TRP A 97 -12.51 8.44 -20.86
N PRO A 98 -13.66 8.41 -20.15
CA PRO A 98 -14.77 9.34 -20.40
C PRO A 98 -14.55 10.75 -19.84
N TRP A 99 -13.42 11.02 -19.18
CA TRP A 99 -13.14 12.27 -18.46
C TRP A 99 -11.76 12.80 -18.87
N HIS A 100 -11.68 14.06 -19.33
CA HIS A 100 -10.45 14.74 -19.82
C HIS A 100 -9.56 13.88 -20.74
N ALA A 101 -10.18 13.13 -21.65
CA ALA A 101 -9.50 12.17 -22.51
C ALA A 101 -8.42 12.83 -23.38
N GLY A 102 -7.17 12.34 -23.30
CA GLY A 102 -6.05 12.83 -24.10
C GLY A 102 -5.39 14.10 -23.58
N GLU A 103 -5.94 14.74 -22.55
CA GLU A 103 -5.29 15.86 -21.84
C GLU A 103 -4.10 15.36 -21.02
N THR A 104 -3.12 16.24 -20.79
CA THR A 104 -1.96 15.97 -19.94
C THR A 104 -2.33 16.26 -18.49
N TRP A 105 -1.98 15.34 -17.59
CA TRP A 105 -2.17 15.53 -16.16
C TRP A 105 -1.52 16.82 -15.64
N ASN A 106 -2.26 17.55 -14.83
CA ASN A 106 -1.81 18.74 -14.10
C ASN A 106 -2.43 18.74 -12.68
N PRO A 107 -2.01 19.63 -11.77
CA PRO A 107 -2.52 19.65 -10.39
C PRO A 107 -4.03 19.84 -10.27
N ASP A 108 -4.64 20.68 -11.11
CA ASP A 108 -6.07 20.93 -11.07
C ASP A 108 -6.87 19.69 -11.47
N LEU A 109 -6.46 19.01 -12.55
CA LEU A 109 -7.04 17.73 -12.96
C LEU A 109 -6.83 16.65 -11.89
N ALA A 110 -5.67 16.61 -11.23
CA ALA A 110 -5.41 15.67 -10.15
C ALA A 110 -6.33 15.91 -8.94
N LEU A 111 -6.53 17.17 -8.55
CA LEU A 111 -7.45 17.55 -7.49
C LEU A 111 -8.89 17.16 -7.83
N GLU A 112 -9.35 17.48 -9.03
CA GLU A 112 -10.69 17.09 -9.50
C GLU A 112 -10.85 15.56 -9.49
N PHE A 113 -9.84 14.84 -10.00
CA PHE A 113 -9.85 13.38 -10.05
C PHE A 113 -9.98 12.74 -8.66
N LEU A 114 -9.21 13.21 -7.69
CA LEU A 114 -9.26 12.75 -6.30
C LEU A 114 -10.57 13.13 -5.62
N SER A 115 -11.06 14.35 -5.83
CA SER A 115 -12.29 14.84 -5.20
C SER A 115 -13.51 14.05 -5.66
N ALA A 116 -13.53 13.63 -6.93
CA ALA A 116 -14.61 12.78 -7.46
C ALA A 116 -14.54 11.31 -7.01
N ARG A 117 -13.41 10.87 -6.42
CA ARG A 117 -13.11 9.43 -6.17
C ARG A 117 -12.72 9.11 -4.74
N SER A 118 -12.72 10.10 -3.86
CA SER A 118 -12.44 9.93 -2.43
C SER A 118 -13.63 10.41 -1.60
N SER A 119 -13.70 9.93 -0.36
CA SER A 119 -14.65 10.43 0.64
C SER A 119 -14.05 11.56 1.50
N ASN A 120 -12.92 12.12 1.08
CA ASN A 120 -12.20 13.15 1.82
C ASN A 120 -12.79 14.52 1.50
N ASP A 121 -12.62 15.47 2.42
CA ASP A 121 -12.95 16.87 2.15
C ASP A 121 -11.96 17.51 1.17
N GLU A 122 -12.38 18.65 0.60
CA GLU A 122 -11.58 19.38 -0.38
C GLU A 122 -10.25 19.87 0.18
N ALA A 123 -10.22 20.30 1.44
CA ALA A 123 -9.01 20.83 2.06
C ALA A 123 -7.95 19.72 2.20
N PHE A 124 -8.37 18.52 2.62
CA PHE A 124 -7.52 17.34 2.66
C PHE A 124 -7.00 16.98 1.27
N ASN A 125 -7.87 16.93 0.26
CA ASN A 125 -7.44 16.59 -1.11
C ASN A 125 -6.47 17.63 -1.69
N ARG A 126 -6.67 18.93 -1.44
CA ARG A 126 -5.71 19.99 -1.83
C ARG A 126 -4.36 19.78 -1.14
N SER A 127 -4.37 19.56 0.17
CA SER A 127 -3.15 19.28 0.93
C SER A 127 -2.41 18.05 0.40
N GLU A 128 -3.14 17.03 -0.05
CA GLU A 128 -2.56 15.83 -0.63
C GLU A 128 -1.94 16.11 -2.01
N ILE A 129 -2.58 16.91 -2.87
CA ILE A 129 -1.96 17.34 -4.14
C ILE A 129 -0.66 18.10 -3.90
N ASP A 130 -0.66 19.06 -2.97
CA ASP A 130 0.57 19.80 -2.61
C ASP A 130 1.66 18.84 -2.09
N ARG A 131 1.28 17.87 -1.26
CA ARG A 131 2.19 16.83 -0.77
C ARG A 131 2.78 16.00 -1.91
N TYR A 132 1.97 15.59 -2.89
CA TYR A 132 2.44 14.76 -3.99
C TYR A 132 3.39 15.54 -4.90
N LEU A 133 3.11 16.82 -5.14
CA LEU A 133 4.01 17.71 -5.88
C LEU A 133 5.33 17.96 -5.14
N GLY A 134 5.28 18.15 -3.82
CA GLY A 134 6.46 18.38 -2.99
C GLY A 134 7.29 17.13 -2.66
N TRP A 135 6.69 15.94 -2.77
CA TRP A 135 7.35 14.67 -2.46
C TRP A 135 7.09 13.61 -3.52
N PRO A 136 7.67 13.76 -4.73
CA PRO A 136 7.43 12.86 -5.85
C PRO A 136 7.74 11.41 -5.51
N ALA A 137 6.92 10.49 -6.05
CA ALA A 137 7.03 9.05 -5.89
C ALA A 137 6.80 8.48 -4.46
N GLN A 138 6.62 9.30 -3.43
CA GLN A 138 6.25 8.76 -2.11
C GLN A 138 4.84 8.15 -2.16
N ALA A 139 3.90 8.84 -2.80
CA ALA A 139 2.49 8.47 -2.82
C ALA A 139 2.21 7.14 -3.56
N ILE A 140 3.08 6.77 -4.51
CA ILE A 140 2.94 5.50 -5.26
C ILE A 140 3.43 4.29 -4.47
N SER A 141 4.27 4.50 -3.45
CA SER A 141 4.94 3.43 -2.71
C SER A 141 3.98 2.46 -2.03
N TYR A 142 2.84 2.96 -1.53
CA TYR A 142 1.77 2.19 -0.89
C TYR A 142 1.29 1.03 -1.77
N LYS A 143 0.72 1.34 -2.96
CA LYS A 143 0.13 0.32 -3.84
C LYS A 143 1.16 -0.47 -4.63
N LEU A 144 2.30 0.13 -4.98
CA LEU A 144 3.40 -0.64 -5.59
C LEU A 144 3.96 -1.67 -4.60
N GLY A 145 4.11 -1.28 -3.34
CA GLY A 145 4.48 -2.15 -2.24
C GLY A 145 3.49 -3.29 -2.03
N GLU A 146 2.20 -2.98 -1.86
CA GLU A 146 1.16 -4.00 -1.68
C GLU A 146 1.15 -4.98 -2.86
N ARG A 147 1.30 -4.48 -4.09
CA ARG A 147 1.37 -5.33 -5.29
C ARG A 147 2.51 -6.33 -5.19
N VAL A 148 3.70 -5.90 -4.75
CA VAL A 148 4.86 -6.79 -4.56
C VAL A 148 4.57 -7.84 -3.47
N TRP A 149 4.03 -7.43 -2.32
CA TRP A 149 3.66 -8.35 -1.24
C TRP A 149 2.64 -9.42 -1.69
N LEU A 150 1.60 -9.01 -2.42
CA LEU A 150 0.60 -9.93 -2.96
C LEU A 150 1.19 -10.88 -3.99
N GLN A 151 2.00 -10.36 -4.93
CA GLN A 151 2.65 -11.16 -5.95
C GLN A 151 3.54 -12.25 -5.33
N LEU A 152 4.39 -11.89 -4.37
CA LEU A 152 5.28 -12.84 -3.71
C LEU A 152 4.52 -13.90 -2.92
N ARG A 153 3.37 -13.54 -2.32
CA ARG A 153 2.49 -14.52 -1.67
C ARG A 153 1.89 -15.50 -2.66
N ASP A 154 1.40 -14.99 -3.79
CA ASP A 154 0.74 -15.80 -4.81
C ASP A 154 1.77 -16.73 -5.51
N GLU A 155 2.99 -16.26 -5.74
CA GLU A 155 4.11 -17.07 -6.22
C GLU A 155 4.48 -18.19 -5.23
N ALA A 156 4.57 -17.88 -3.93
CA ALA A 156 4.82 -18.89 -2.90
C ALA A 156 3.67 -19.91 -2.81
N LYS A 157 2.41 -19.46 -2.87
CA LYS A 157 1.24 -20.35 -2.95
C LYS A 157 1.31 -21.29 -4.14
N ALA A 158 1.68 -20.77 -5.32
CA ALA A 158 1.82 -21.56 -6.54
C ALA A 158 2.97 -22.59 -6.43
N LYS A 159 4.10 -22.19 -5.85
CA LYS A 159 5.29 -23.04 -5.67
C LYS A 159 5.05 -24.20 -4.70
N HIS A 160 4.40 -23.93 -3.56
CA HIS A 160 4.24 -24.92 -2.48
C HIS A 160 2.89 -25.65 -2.52
N GLY A 161 1.91 -25.15 -3.27
CA GLY A 161 0.58 -25.77 -3.42
C GLY A 161 -0.07 -26.04 -2.06
N ALA A 162 -0.49 -27.29 -1.83
CA ALA A 162 -1.14 -27.70 -0.59
C ALA A 162 -0.22 -27.62 0.65
N ALA A 163 1.11 -27.54 0.47
CA ALA A 163 2.07 -27.38 1.56
C ALA A 163 2.33 -25.91 1.94
N PHE A 164 1.70 -24.95 1.25
CA PHE A 164 1.85 -23.54 1.58
C PHE A 164 1.28 -23.21 2.96
N ASP A 165 2.13 -22.73 3.87
CA ASP A 165 1.75 -22.20 5.17
C ASP A 165 1.88 -20.68 5.17
N LEU A 166 0.74 -19.99 5.24
CA LEU A 166 0.66 -18.53 5.27
C LEU A 166 1.37 -17.93 6.48
N ARG A 167 1.27 -18.57 7.66
CA ARG A 167 1.92 -18.09 8.88
C ARG A 167 3.43 -18.21 8.73
N ALA A 168 3.93 -19.35 8.24
CA ALA A 168 5.37 -19.52 8.02
C ALA A 168 5.91 -18.49 7.00
N TRP A 169 5.15 -18.22 5.94
CA TRP A 169 5.50 -17.20 4.95
C TRP A 169 5.54 -15.79 5.54
N HIS A 170 4.56 -15.41 6.37
CA HIS A 170 4.56 -14.12 7.08
C HIS A 170 5.74 -13.99 8.05
N THR A 171 6.00 -15.03 8.84
CA THR A 171 7.13 -15.05 9.77
C THR A 171 8.44 -14.85 9.01
N TYR A 172 8.65 -15.61 7.93
CA TYR A 172 9.84 -15.48 7.10
C TYR A 172 10.00 -14.05 6.56
N ALA A 173 8.93 -13.49 5.99
CA ALA A 173 8.96 -12.15 5.41
C ALA A 173 9.24 -11.05 6.44
N LEU A 174 8.60 -11.11 7.62
CA LEU A 174 8.79 -10.10 8.68
C LEU A 174 10.15 -10.24 9.39
N ASP A 175 10.71 -11.46 9.45
CA ASP A 175 12.05 -11.70 10.01
C ASP A 175 13.16 -11.06 9.17
N LEU A 176 12.92 -10.79 7.89
CA LEU A 176 13.85 -10.05 7.02
C LEU A 176 13.98 -8.56 7.42
N GLY A 177 13.06 -8.03 8.23
CA GLY A 177 13.03 -6.62 8.60
C GLY A 177 12.78 -5.69 7.40
N ASN A 178 13.10 -4.41 7.56
CA ASN A 178 12.81 -3.42 6.52
C ASN A 178 13.83 -3.47 5.36
N LEU A 179 13.36 -3.74 4.14
CA LEU A 179 14.20 -3.91 2.95
C LEU A 179 13.71 -3.06 1.77
N GLY A 180 14.63 -2.71 0.87
CA GLY A 180 14.28 -2.28 -0.49
C GLY A 180 13.48 -3.37 -1.22
N LEU A 181 12.45 -3.00 -1.99
CA LEU A 181 11.57 -3.98 -2.65
C LEU A 181 12.33 -4.98 -3.55
N GLU A 182 13.39 -4.56 -4.23
CA GLU A 182 14.22 -5.45 -5.06
C GLU A 182 14.90 -6.54 -4.23
N LEU A 183 15.55 -6.16 -3.12
CA LEU A 183 16.19 -7.10 -2.22
C LEU A 183 15.16 -7.99 -1.51
N PHE A 184 14.01 -7.41 -1.14
CA PHE A 184 12.89 -8.16 -0.56
C PHE A 184 12.39 -9.26 -1.50
N ILE A 185 12.16 -8.94 -2.78
CA ILE A 185 11.78 -9.93 -3.81
C ILE A 185 12.81 -11.05 -3.91
N LYS A 186 14.10 -10.69 -3.95
CA LYS A 186 15.19 -11.66 -4.02
C LYS A 186 15.21 -12.60 -2.82
N GLU A 187 15.08 -12.08 -1.60
CA GLU A 187 15.08 -12.90 -0.39
C GLU A 187 13.82 -13.78 -0.30
N MET A 188 12.64 -13.23 -0.63
CA MET A 188 11.38 -13.98 -0.62
C MET A 188 11.36 -15.14 -1.64
N SER A 189 12.10 -15.06 -2.74
CA SER A 189 12.24 -16.18 -3.70
C SER A 189 12.85 -17.46 -3.09
N ARG A 190 13.53 -17.33 -1.94
CA ARG A 190 14.22 -18.44 -1.24
C ARG A 190 13.30 -19.20 -0.28
N PHE A 191 12.12 -18.67 0.04
CA PHE A 191 11.06 -19.40 0.73
C PHE A 191 10.55 -20.51 -0.20
#